data_AF-A0A1N7RTQ6-F1
#
_entry.id   AF-A0A1N7RTQ6-F1
#
_cell.length_a   1.000
_cell.length_b   1.000
_cell.length_c   1.000
_cell.angle_alpha   90.00
_cell.angle_beta   90.00
_cell.angle_gamma   90.00
#
_symmetry.space_group_name_H-M   'P 1'
#
loop_
_entity.id
_entity.type
_entity.pdbx_description
1 polymer ?
#
loop_
_entity_poly.entity_id
_entity_poly.type
_entity_poly.pdbx_seq_one_letter_code
_entity_poly.pdbx_strand_id
1 'polypeptide(L)' 'MKLDPDLVVLIHDFILQNEPGLAGINRGALEGALGRIESRRYYQELDDIFEIAGM' A
#
# COMPACT_ATOMS: atom_id res chain seq x y z
N MET A 1 -2.88 12.81 4.81
CA MET A 1 -1.97 12.19 3.82
C MET A 1 -2.67 10.95 3.30
N LYS A 2 -2.82 10.76 1.97
CA LYS A 2 -3.49 9.57 1.42
C LYS A 2 -2.45 8.63 0.83
N LEU A 3 -2.53 7.35 1.11
CA LEU A 3 -1.70 6.35 0.45
C LEU A 3 -1.98 6.35 -1.07
N ASP A 4 -0.92 6.46 -1.85
CA ASP A 4 -0.97 6.53 -3.32
C ASP A 4 -0.74 5.12 -3.92
N PRO A 5 -1.74 4.53 -4.58
CA PRO A 5 -1.58 3.24 -5.24
C PRO A 5 -0.49 3.27 -6.32
N ASP A 6 -0.29 4.38 -7.04
CA ASP A 6 0.72 4.47 -8.11
C ASP A 6 2.14 4.39 -7.55
N LEU A 7 2.38 4.98 -6.38
CA LEU A 7 3.65 4.85 -5.67
C LEU A 7 3.93 3.39 -5.27
N VAL A 8 2.90 2.64 -4.86
CA VAL A 8 3.07 1.22 -4.52
C VAL A 8 3.45 0.40 -5.76
N VAL A 9 2.80 0.65 -6.90
CA VAL A 9 3.17 -0.01 -8.17
C VAL A 9 4.59 0.33 -8.58
N LEU A 10 4.97 1.60 -8.49
CA LEU A 10 6.31 2.06 -8.83
C LEU A 10 7.39 1.35 -8.00
N ILE A 11 7.18 1.23 -6.68
CA ILE A 11 8.11 0.54 -5.78
C ILE A 11 8.16 -0.96 -6.11
N HIS A 12 7.02 -1.60 -6.34
CA HIS A 12 6.93 -3.01 -6.74
C HIS A 12 7.74 -3.28 -8.03
N ASP A 13 7.53 -2.46 -9.06
CA ASP A 13 8.21 -2.63 -10.35
C ASP A 13 9.72 -2.37 -10.23
N PHE A 14 10.12 -1.40 -9.39
CA PHE A 14 11.52 -1.18 -9.06
C PHE A 14 12.15 -2.40 -8.37
N ILE A 15 11.46 -3.05 -7.44
CA ILE A 15 11.96 -4.27 -6.78
C ILE A 15 12.13 -5.39 -7.81
N LEU A 16 11.13 -5.64 -8.66
CA LEU A 16 11.20 -6.70 -9.68
C LEU A 16 12.29 -6.47 -10.75
N GLN A 17 12.77 -5.24 -10.94
CA GLN A 17 13.91 -4.97 -11.80
C GLN A 17 15.24 -5.43 -11.18
N ASN A 18 15.31 -5.54 -9.86
CA ASN A 18 16.53 -5.84 -9.11
C ASN A 18 16.51 -7.22 -8.44
N GLU A 19 15.33 -7.81 -8.27
CA GLU A 19 15.12 -9.05 -7.53
C GLU A 19 14.23 -10.03 -8.32
N PRO A 20 14.46 -11.36 -8.20
CA PRO A 20 13.62 -12.35 -8.86
C PRO A 20 12.20 -12.34 -8.29
N GLY A 21 11.20 -12.35 -9.18
CA GLY A 21 9.79 -12.38 -8.79
C GLY A 21 8.84 -12.48 -9.98
N LEU A 22 7.54 -12.57 -9.70
CA LEU A 22 6.50 -12.60 -10.72
C LEU A 22 5.91 -11.21 -10.93
N ALA A 23 5.86 -10.78 -12.19
CA ALA A 23 5.20 -9.55 -12.57
C ALA A 23 3.68 -9.72 -12.64
N GLY A 24 2.95 -8.66 -12.28
CA GLY A 24 1.51 -8.59 -12.41
C GLY A 24 0.87 -7.78 -11.28
N ILE A 25 -0.29 -7.18 -11.57
CA ILE A 25 -1.03 -6.40 -10.60
C ILE A 25 -2.53 -6.58 -10.78
N ASN A 26 -3.24 -6.70 -9.66
CA ASN A 26 -4.68 -6.49 -9.62
C ASN A 26 -4.97 -5.12 -9.00
N ARG A 27 -5.23 -4.12 -9.84
CA ARG A 27 -5.38 -2.73 -9.42
C ARG A 27 -6.54 -2.53 -8.44
N GLY A 28 -7.68 -3.17 -8.70
CA GLY A 28 -8.86 -3.07 -7.81
C GLY A 28 -8.60 -3.68 -6.43
N ALA A 29 -7.84 -4.79 -6.36
CA ALA A 29 -7.45 -5.37 -5.09
C ALA A 29 -6.48 -4.47 -4.30
N LEU A 30 -5.52 -3.84 -4.98
CA LEU A 30 -4.58 -2.88 -4.38
C LEU A 30 -5.33 -1.67 -3.80
N GLU A 31 -6.16 -1.02 -4.60
CA GLU A 31 -6.93 0.16 -4.17
C GLU A 31 -7.87 -0.18 -3.01
N GLY A 32 -8.51 -1.36 -3.05
CA GLY A 32 -9.33 -1.86 -1.95
C GLY A 32 -8.54 -2.10 -0.67
N ALA A 33 -7.30 -2.61 -0.76
CA ALA A 33 -6.43 -2.80 0.40
C ALA A 33 -6.02 -1.46 1.04
N LEU A 34 -5.55 -0.51 0.22
CA LEU A 34 -5.17 0.82 0.69
C LEU A 34 -6.37 1.57 1.28
N GLY A 35 -7.56 1.42 0.68
CA GLY A 35 -8.80 1.99 1.20
C GLY A 35 -9.16 1.48 2.60
N ARG A 36 -8.87 0.21 2.93
CA ARG A 36 -9.09 -0.33 4.28
C ARG A 36 -8.12 0.27 5.30
N ILE A 37 -6.86 0.47 4.92
CA ILE A 37 -5.86 1.11 5.78
C ILE A 37 -6.28 2.56 6.06
N GLU A 38 -6.62 3.32 5.02
CA GLU A 38 -7.06 4.71 5.15
C GLU A 38 -8.34 4.85 5.99
N SER A 39 -9.32 3.97 5.77
CA SER A 39 -10.56 3.94 6.56
C SER A 39 -10.26 3.67 8.03
N ARG A 40 -9.43 2.66 8.31
CA ARG A 40 -9.09 2.31 9.68
C ARG A 40 -8.29 3.41 10.37
N ARG A 41 -7.35 4.04 9.67
CA ARG A 41 -6.60 5.19 10.18
C ARG A 41 -7.51 6.34 10.57
N TYR A 42 -8.48 6.66 9.71
CA TYR A 42 -9.46 7.73 9.94
C TYR A 42 -10.40 7.43 11.11
N TYR A 43 -10.98 6.23 11.16
CA TYR A 43 -11.98 5.89 12.17
C TYR A 43 -11.40 5.54 13.55
N GLN A 44 -10.14 5.12 13.61
CA GLN A 44 -9.46 4.75 14.87
C GLN A 44 -8.52 5.84 15.38
N GLU A 45 -8.48 7.01 14.72
CA GLU A 45 -7.57 8.12 15.06
C GLU A 45 -6.11 7.65 15.23
N LEU A 46 -5.69 6.72 14.35
CA LEU A 46 -4.36 6.16 14.37
C LEU A 46 -3.38 7.16 13.76
N ASP A 47 -2.65 7.85 14.63
CA ASP A 47 -1.60 8.80 14.23
C ASP A 47 -0.18 8.23 14.41
N ASP A 48 -0.03 7.13 15.14
CA ASP A 48 1.26 6.45 15.30
C ASP A 48 1.67 5.77 13.99
N ILE A 49 2.76 6.26 13.39
CA ILE A 49 3.32 5.75 12.14
C ILE A 49 3.75 4.28 12.24
N PHE A 50 4.16 3.81 13.41
CA PHE A 50 4.57 2.42 13.63
C PHE A 50 3.36 1.49 13.71
N GLU A 51 2.27 1.97 14.31
CA GLU A 51 1.01 1.23 14.36
C GLU A 51 0.39 1.12 12.96
N ILE A 52 0.40 2.22 12.19
CA ILE A 52 -0.05 2.21 10.79
C ILE A 52 0.80 1.25 9.93
N ALA A 53 2.12 1.23 10.13
CA ALA A 53 3.02 0.35 9.38
C ALA A 53 2.89 -1.14 9.75
N GLY A 54 2.38 -1.45 10.94
CA GLY A 54 2.19 -2.83 11.41
C GLY A 54 0.87 -3.49 10.98
N MET A 55 -0.02 -2.76 10.31
CA MET A 55 -1.32 -3.23 9.81
C MET A 55 -1.21 -4.04 8.52
#